data_AF-A0A835H2I7-F1
#
_entry.id   AF-A0A835H2I7-F1
#
_cell.length_a   1.000
_cell.length_b   1.000
_cell.length_c   1.000
_cell.angle_alpha   90.00
_cell.angle_beta   90.00
_cell.angle_gamma   90.00
#
_symmetry.space_group_name_H-M   'P 1'
#
loop_
_entity.id
_entity.type
_entity.pdbx_description
1 polymer ?
#
loop_
_entity_poly.entity_id
_entity_poly.type
_entity_poly.pdbx_seq_one_letter_code
_entity_poly.pdbx_strand_id
1 'polypeptide(L)'
;MIRGAGGLVELYQKIRKAVEVISSHKHNRSDITIMIDDISLMEVAACASFNYVSDFLHYCHTLTSEVGCSLVVLNHDDIYSTTIAPSLMLEMEYLANLVIKVEPLATGLATDVHGQVQ
;
A
#
# COMPACT_ATOMS: atom_id res chain seq x y z
N MET A 1 14.85 -8.26 10.29
CA MET A 1 13.43 -8.60 10.46
C MET A 1 12.74 -7.36 10.99
N ILE A 2 11.83 -6.76 10.22
CA ILE A 2 11.01 -5.63 10.67
C ILE A 2 10.05 -6.19 11.72
N ARG A 3 10.11 -5.71 12.98
CA ARG A 3 9.18 -6.12 14.05
C ARG A 3 8.66 -4.88 14.78
N GLY A 4 7.33 -4.77 14.86
CA GLY A 4 6.65 -3.68 15.57
C GLY A 4 6.91 -2.28 14.99
N ALA A 5 6.51 -1.24 15.72
CA ALA A 5 6.59 0.16 15.29
C ALA A 5 7.98 0.60 14.81
N GLY A 6 9.04 0.20 15.53
CA GLY A 6 10.41 0.58 15.19
C GLY A 6 10.83 0.10 13.80
N GLY A 7 10.38 -1.10 13.40
CA GLY A 7 10.67 -1.63 12.07
C GLY A 7 10.03 -0.83 10.94
N LEU A 8 8.75 -0.43 11.09
CA LEU A 8 8.05 0.36 10.07
C LEU A 8 8.59 1.78 9.98
N VAL A 9 8.97 2.38 11.11
CA VAL A 9 9.65 3.68 11.13
C VAL A 9 10.99 3.61 10.37
N GLU A 10 11.80 2.59 10.62
CA GLU A 10 13.06 2.37 9.88
C GLU A 10 12.83 2.15 8.38
N LEU A 11 11.79 1.40 8.01
CA LEU A 11 11.43 1.17 6.62
C LEU A 11 11.03 2.49 5.94
N TYR A 12 10.18 3.30 6.58
CA TYR A 12 9.78 4.60 6.07
C TYR A 12 11.00 5.51 5.84
N GLN A 13 11.92 5.57 6.81
CA GLN A 13 13.14 6.36 6.66
C GLN A 13 14.01 5.90 5.48
N LYS A 14 14.08 4.59 5.21
CA LYS A 14 14.79 4.05 4.05
C LYS A 14 14.09 4.42 2.74
N ILE A 15 12.76 4.32 2.68
CA ILE A 15 11.96 4.73 1.51
C ILE A 15 12.18 6.21 1.24
N ARG A 16 11.99 7.08 2.24
CA ARG A 16 12.18 8.53 2.11
C ARG A 16 13.57 8.88 1.58
N LYS A 17 14.63 8.30 2.16
CA LYS A 17 16.00 8.52 1.67
C LYS A 17 16.19 8.07 0.23
N ALA A 18 15.63 6.92 -0.16
CA ALA A 18 15.71 6.44 -1.53
C ALA A 18 15.01 7.40 -2.50
N VAL A 19 13.81 7.87 -2.15
CA VAL A 19 13.03 8.84 -2.93
C VAL A 19 13.77 10.19 -3.05
N GLU A 20 14.37 10.69 -1.97
CA GLU A 20 15.18 11.93 -1.97
C GLU A 20 16.42 11.80 -2.87
N VAL A 21 17.13 10.67 -2.80
CA VAL A 21 18.29 10.41 -3.67
C VAL A 21 17.86 10.40 -5.14
N ILE A 22 16.80 9.67 -5.49
CA ILE A 22 16.33 9.57 -6.88
C ILE A 22 15.85 10.94 -7.40
N SER A 23 15.05 11.66 -6.60
CA SER A 23 14.49 12.97 -6.99
C SER A 23 15.55 14.08 -7.14
N SER A 24 16.69 13.97 -6.46
CA SER A 24 17.80 14.95 -6.58
C SER A 24 18.53 14.91 -7.93
N HIS A 25 18.36 13.86 -8.73
CA HIS A 25 19.01 13.72 -10.03
C HIS A 25 18.27 14.54 -11.10
N LYS A 26 18.62 15.84 -11.19
CA LYS A 26 18.01 16.89 -12.04
C LYS A 26 17.74 16.54 -13.52
N HIS A 27 18.37 15.51 -14.08
CA HIS A 27 18.27 15.17 -15.49
C HIS A 27 17.24 14.10 -15.83
N ASN A 28 16.67 13.41 -14.84
CA ASN A 28 15.59 12.44 -15.01
C ASN A 28 14.70 12.52 -13.78
N ARG A 29 13.74 13.45 -13.76
CA ARG A 29 12.64 13.38 -12.79
C ARG A 29 11.73 12.23 -13.23
N SER A 30 12.21 11.00 -13.05
CA SER A 30 11.41 9.81 -13.26
C SER A 30 10.22 9.88 -12.32
N ASP A 31 9.03 9.54 -12.82
CA ASP A 31 7.84 9.39 -11.98
C ASP A 31 8.10 8.26 -10.97
N ILE A 32 8.51 8.63 -9.76
CA ILE A 32 8.84 7.67 -8.70
C ILE A 32 7.53 7.06 -8.23
N THR A 33 7.45 5.74 -8.21
CA THR A 33 6.31 5.01 -7.65
C THR A 33 6.77 4.17 -6.46
N ILE A 34 6.12 4.35 -5.33
CA ILE A 34 6.23 3.47 -4.15
C ILE A 34 5.15 2.41 -4.31
N MET A 35 5.56 1.15 -4.49
CA MET A 35 4.64 0.02 -4.62
C MET A 35 4.70 -0.85 -3.37
N ILE A 36 3.55 -1.05 -2.72
CA ILE A 36 3.38 -1.94 -1.57
C ILE A 36 2.45 -3.07 -2.01
N ASP A 37 3.01 -4.28 -2.14
CA ASP A 37 2.35 -5.42 -2.79
C ASP A 37 1.32 -6.15 -1.91
N ASP A 38 1.56 -6.22 -0.59
CA ASP A 38 0.64 -6.90 0.31
C ASP A 38 0.70 -6.28 1.71
N ILE A 39 -0.30 -5.46 2.04
CA ILE A 39 -0.38 -4.81 3.35
C ILE A 39 -0.74 -5.78 4.48
N SER A 40 -1.37 -6.92 4.17
CA SER A 40 -1.75 -7.90 5.19
C SER A 40 -0.52 -8.51 5.87
N LEU A 41 0.55 -8.74 5.10
CA LEU A 41 1.84 -9.20 5.64
C LEU A 41 2.50 -8.13 6.52
N MET A 42 2.25 -6.86 6.23
CA MET A 42 2.74 -5.74 7.04
C MET A 42 2.03 -5.68 8.40
N GLU A 43 0.72 -5.96 8.45
CA GLU A 43 -0.02 -6.11 9.71
C GLU A 43 0.55 -7.25 10.56
N VAL A 44 0.86 -8.39 9.95
CA VAL A 44 1.50 -9.52 10.64
C VAL A 44 2.88 -9.10 11.22
N ALA A 45 3.69 -8.39 10.43
CA ALA A 45 5.00 -7.88 10.89
C ALA A 45 4.89 -6.81 11.99
N ALA A 46 3.77 -6.08 12.02
CA ALA A 46 3.43 -5.08 13.03
C ALA A 46 2.80 -5.69 14.30
N CYS A 47 2.87 -7.02 14.47
CA CYS A 47 2.22 -7.73 15.59
C CYS A 47 0.70 -7.50 15.63
N ALA A 48 0.05 -7.51 14.46
CA ALA A 48 -1.38 -7.23 14.28
C ALA A 48 -1.80 -5.84 14.80
N SER A 49 -0.87 -4.89 14.86
CA SER A 49 -1.18 -3.51 15.24
C SER A 49 -1.59 -2.70 14.01
N PHE A 50 -2.90 -2.49 13.88
CA PHE A 50 -3.51 -1.63 12.88
C PHE A 50 -2.90 -0.22 12.87
N ASN A 51 -2.75 0.40 14.05
CA ASN A 51 -2.25 1.78 14.16
C ASN A 51 -0.86 1.96 13.53
N TYR A 52 0.05 1.00 13.72
CA TYR A 52 1.40 1.13 13.15
C TYR A 52 1.40 1.03 11.62
N VAL A 53 0.49 0.25 11.05
CA VAL A 53 0.34 0.07 9.60
C VAL A 53 -0.34 1.30 8.99
N SER A 54 -1.42 1.79 9.61
CA SER A 54 -2.09 3.04 9.23
C SER A 54 -1.14 4.23 9.29
N ASP A 55 -0.41 4.42 10.39
CA ASP A 55 0.60 5.49 10.54
C ASP A 55 1.65 5.42 9.42
N PHE A 56 2.17 4.22 9.14
CA PHE A 56 3.14 4.02 8.07
C PHE A 56 2.58 4.40 6.68
N LEU A 57 1.36 3.96 6.37
CA LEU A 57 0.69 4.28 5.10
C LEU A 57 0.40 5.78 4.98
N HIS A 58 0.01 6.44 6.07
CA HIS A 58 -0.15 7.89 6.12
C HIS A 58 1.16 8.64 5.86
N TYR A 59 2.28 8.18 6.42
CA TYR A 59 3.59 8.77 6.13
C TYR A 59 3.98 8.59 4.66
N CYS A 60 3.77 7.39 4.08
CA CYS A 60 3.99 7.15 2.66
C CYS A 60 3.09 8.01 1.78
N HIS A 61 1.81 8.17 2.12
CA HIS A 61 0.89 9.04 1.41
C HIS A 61 1.33 10.51 1.49
N THR A 62 1.73 11.00 2.67
CA THR A 62 2.22 12.38 2.83
C THR A 62 3.44 12.67 1.94
N LEU A 63 4.35 11.70 1.82
CA LEU A 63 5.53 11.80 0.96
C LEU A 63 5.18 12.05 -0.52
N THR A 64 4.03 11.55 -1.00
CA THR A 64 3.54 11.81 -2.37
C THR A 64 3.37 13.30 -2.63
N SER A 65 2.84 14.04 -1.67
CA SER A 65 2.64 15.49 -1.76
C SER A 65 3.94 16.28 -1.60
N GLU A 66 4.90 15.79 -0.82
CA GLU A 66 6.16 16.47 -0.55
C GLU A 66 7.14 16.37 -1.73
N VAL A 67 7.20 15.22 -2.40
CA VAL A 67 8.23 14.92 -3.41
C VAL A 67 7.64 14.74 -4.83
N GLY A 68 6.33 14.53 -4.95
CA GLY A 68 5.65 14.27 -6.22
C GLY A 68 5.84 12.84 -6.72
N CYS A 69 5.94 11.86 -5.81
CA CYS A 69 5.91 10.43 -6.15
C CYS A 69 4.48 9.87 -6.08
N SER A 70 4.23 8.77 -6.77
CA SER A 70 2.98 8.01 -6.67
C SER A 70 3.08 6.92 -5.59
N LEU A 71 1.96 6.59 -4.97
CA LEU A 71 1.84 5.48 -4.03
C LEU A 71 0.80 4.50 -4.56
N VAL A 72 1.17 3.24 -4.70
CA VAL A 72 0.31 2.14 -5.11
C VAL A 72 0.34 1.08 -4.02
N VAL A 73 -0.84 0.74 -3.51
CA VAL A 73 -1.00 -0.21 -2.41
C VAL A 73 -1.95 -1.30 -2.85
N LEU A 74 -1.51 -2.55 -2.72
CA LEU A 74 -2.29 -3.74 -3.04
C LEU A 74 -2.71 -4.40 -1.72
N ASN A 75 -3.97 -4.88 -1.72
CA ASN A 75 -4.54 -5.59 -0.59
C ASN A 75 -5.46 -6.71 -1.06
N HIS A 76 -5.67 -7.68 -0.18
CA HIS A 76 -6.54 -8.83 -0.39
C HIS A 76 -7.81 -8.70 0.46
N ASP A 77 -8.97 -8.56 -0.20
CA ASP A 77 -10.26 -8.35 0.47
C ASP A 77 -10.72 -9.57 1.30
N ASP A 78 -10.40 -10.78 0.83
CA ASP A 78 -10.78 -12.04 1.47
C ASP A 78 -10.16 -12.23 2.87
N ILE A 79 -9.01 -11.59 3.14
CA ILE A 79 -8.37 -11.60 4.46
C ILE A 79 -9.24 -10.91 5.53
N TYR A 80 -10.01 -9.88 5.14
CA TYR A 80 -10.84 -9.09 6.06
C TYR A 80 -12.31 -9.53 6.07
N SER A 81 -12.67 -10.55 5.28
CA SER A 81 -14.05 -11.01 5.10
C SER A 81 -14.72 -11.56 6.38
N THR A 82 -13.94 -11.86 7.42
CA THR A 82 -14.43 -12.44 8.69
C THR A 82 -14.23 -11.54 9.92
N THR A 83 -13.60 -10.37 9.76
CA THR A 83 -13.26 -9.48 10.87
C THR A 83 -14.23 -8.32 10.99
N ILE A 84 -14.62 -7.99 12.23
CA ILE A 84 -15.57 -6.90 12.56
C ILE A 84 -14.98 -5.49 12.26
N ALA A 85 -13.69 -5.40 11.90
CA ALA A 85 -13.00 -4.14 11.71
C ALA A 85 -12.58 -3.96 10.24
N PRO A 86 -13.42 -3.34 9.40
CA PRO A 86 -13.02 -2.88 8.07
C PRO A 86 -12.15 -1.60 8.15
N SER A 87 -11.38 -1.40 9.23
CA SER A 87 -10.76 -0.10 9.49
C SER A 87 -9.67 0.25 8.49
N LEU A 88 -8.84 -0.70 8.08
CA LEU A 88 -7.72 -0.43 7.18
C LEU A 88 -8.15 -0.24 5.73
N MET A 89 -9.01 -1.12 5.21
CA MET A 89 -9.48 -0.97 3.83
C MET A 89 -10.29 0.31 3.65
N LEU A 90 -11.21 0.64 4.56
CA LEU A 90 -11.99 1.88 4.46
C LEU A 90 -11.11 3.12 4.56
N GLU A 91 -10.11 3.12 5.44
CA GLU A 91 -9.16 4.22 5.56
C GLU A 91 -8.33 4.39 4.27
N MET A 92 -7.85 3.29 3.69
CA MET A 92 -7.09 3.33 2.44
C MET A 92 -7.97 3.75 1.26
N GLU A 93 -9.21 3.26 1.17
CA GLU A 93 -10.18 3.71 0.16
C GLU A 93 -10.46 5.22 0.30
N TYR A 94 -10.53 5.74 1.52
CA TYR A 94 -10.72 7.17 1.78
C TYR A 94 -9.49 8.02 1.38
N LEU A 95 -8.28 7.50 1.59
CA LEU A 95 -7.03 8.20 1.23
C LEU A 95 -6.71 8.09 -0.27
N ALA A 96 -7.19 7.05 -0.94
CA ALA A 96 -6.84 6.78 -2.32
C ALA A 96 -7.43 7.82 -3.29
N ASN A 97 -6.62 8.24 -4.27
CA ASN A 97 -7.14 9.03 -5.39
C ASN A 97 -7.91 8.16 -6.39
N LEU A 98 -7.56 6.87 -6.47
CA LEU A 98 -8.19 5.87 -7.32
C LEU A 98 -8.17 4.54 -6.60
N VAL A 99 -9.32 3.87 -6.55
CA VAL A 99 -9.45 2.48 -6.09
C VAL A 99 -9.73 1.63 -7.32
N ILE A 100 -8.92 0.59 -7.52
CA ILE A 100 -9.13 -0.41 -8.58
C ILE A 100 -9.45 -1.73 -7.90
N LYS A 101 -10.58 -2.34 -8.24
CA LYS A 101 -10.96 -3.66 -7.70
C LYS A 101 -10.76 -4.72 -8.77
N VAL A 102 -10.07 -5.79 -8.41
CA VAL A 102 -9.84 -6.96 -9.28
C VAL A 102 -10.53 -8.15 -8.65
N GLU A 103 -11.45 -8.75 -9.39
CA GLU A 103 -12.30 -9.83 -8.89
C GLU A 103 -12.35 -11.00 -9.89
N PRO A 104 -12.56 -12.24 -9.41
CA PRO A 104 -12.87 -13.36 -10.30
C PRO A 104 -14.23 -13.17 -10.97
N LEU A 105 -14.48 -13.91 -12.05
CA LEU A 105 -15.81 -13.97 -12.65
C LEU A 105 -16.80 -14.66 -11.71
N ALA A 106 -17.95 -14.04 -11.48
CA ALA A 106 -19.03 -14.63 -10.67
C ALA A 106 -19.57 -15.97 -11.25
N THR A 107 -19.33 -16.23 -12.54
CA THR A 107 -19.75 -17.45 -13.24
C THR A 107 -18.73 -18.59 -13.16
N GLY A 108 -17.58 -18.39 -12.50
CA GLY A 108 -16.50 -19.38 -12.40
C GLY A 108 -15.38 -19.18 -13.42
N LEU A 109 -14.66 -20.25 -13.76
CA LEU A 109 -13.48 -20.17 -14.63
C LEU A 109 -13.86 -20.15 -16.12
N ALA A 110 -13.17 -19.31 -16.89
CA ALA A 110 -13.23 -19.29 -18.35
C ALA A 110 -11.81 -19.44 -18.93
N THR A 111 -11.70 -19.93 -20.17
CA THR A 111 -10.41 -20.08 -20.85
C THR A 111 -9.79 -18.74 -21.24
N ASP A 112 -10.64 -17.79 -21.64
CA ASP A 112 -10.19 -16.55 -22.29
C ASP A 112 -10.41 -15.31 -21.40
N VAL A 113 -11.00 -15.49 -20.21
CA VAL A 113 -11.31 -14.41 -19.28
C VAL A 113 -10.93 -14.81 -17.86
N HIS A 114 -10.03 -14.05 -17.24
CA HIS A 114 -9.43 -14.35 -15.94
C HIS A 114 -10.12 -13.67 -14.76
N GLY A 115 -11.00 -12.70 -15.01
CA GLY A 115 -11.66 -11.89 -13.99
C GLY A 115 -12.19 -10.58 -14.57
N GLN A 116 -12.51 -9.66 -13.68
CA GLN A 116 -12.98 -8.31 -13.99
C GLN A 116 -12.16 -7.27 -13.24
N VAL A 117 -12.10 -6.07 -13.80
CA VAL A 117 -11.46 -4.89 -13.20
C VAL A 117 -12.49 -3.76 -13.17
N GLN A 118 -12.71 -3.18 -12.00
CA GLN A 118 -13.65 -2.08 -11.75
C GLN A 118 -12.92 -0.84 -11.24
#